data_AF-A0A3D5RWK1-F1
#
_entry.id   AF-A0A3D5RWK1-F1
#
_cell.length_a   1.000
_cell.length_b   1.000
_cell.length_c   1.000
_cell.angle_alpha   90.00
_cell.angle_beta   90.00
_cell.angle_gamma   90.00
#
_symmetry.space_group_name_H-M   'P 1'
#
loop_
_entity.id
_entity.type
_entity.pdbx_description
1 polymer ?
#
loop_
_entity_poly.entity_id
_entity_poly.type
_entity_poly.pdbx_seq_one_letter_code
_entity_poly.pdbx_strand_id
1 'polypeptide(L)'
;MAIRRQGWQWSIADLGNLPPKDLNLLENRPQSVFYSGIGDATIHGRNYTKADQFLVLQYIGSTPGVYGVGQNWVPGGYVNIRIGTTMYYQTLDGRDYVGMSGTSAPYPITNSDSPVMKNWIPIEIPPGTDWDVTYFLANALIPITEDFPNLTVTDFTIDSI
;
A
#
# COMPACT_ATOMS: atom_id res chain seq x y z
N MET A 1 5.47 -4.66 -33.83
CA MET A 1 4.96 -4.38 -32.47
C MET A 1 5.38 -2.99 -32.08
N ALA A 2 4.43 -2.16 -31.61
CA ALA A 2 4.75 -0.85 -31.06
C ALA A 2 4.97 -0.99 -29.55
N ILE A 3 6.11 -0.48 -29.05
CA ILE A 3 6.39 -0.42 -27.61
C ILE A 3 5.77 0.85 -27.07
N ARG A 4 4.98 0.74 -26.00
CA ARG A 4 4.43 1.89 -25.26
C ARG A 4 4.90 1.85 -23.82
N ARG A 5 5.26 3.02 -23.28
CA ARG A 5 5.54 3.21 -21.86
C ARG A 5 4.38 3.96 -21.21
N GLN A 6 3.93 3.48 -20.07
CA GLN A 6 2.92 4.12 -19.24
C GLN A 6 3.39 4.09 -17.78
N GLY A 7 3.04 5.15 -17.03
CA GLY A 7 3.18 5.19 -15.59
C GLY A 7 1.79 5.24 -14.96
N TRP A 8 1.66 4.60 -13.81
CA TRP A 8 0.45 4.68 -13.00
C TRP A 8 0.82 5.15 -11.60
N GLN A 9 0.02 6.04 -11.06
CA GLN A 9 0.12 6.50 -9.68
C GLN A 9 -1.24 6.28 -9.03
N TRP A 10 -1.22 5.76 -7.82
CA TRP A 10 -2.39 5.62 -6.98
C TRP A 10 -2.13 6.32 -5.67
N SER A 11 -3.11 7.11 -5.26
CA SER A 11 -3.09 7.81 -3.99
C SER A 11 -4.36 7.53 -3.21
N ILE A 12 -4.20 7.64 -1.90
CA ILE A 12 -5.28 7.67 -0.94
C ILE A 12 -4.93 8.72 0.10
N ALA A 13 -5.94 9.48 0.53
CA ALA A 13 -5.83 10.41 1.64
C ALA A 13 -7.06 10.26 2.52
N ASP A 14 -6.86 10.24 3.83
CA ASP A 14 -7.96 10.34 4.78
C ASP A 14 -8.06 11.77 5.29
N LEU A 15 -9.15 12.45 4.91
CA LEU A 15 -9.52 13.77 5.43
C LEU A 15 -10.63 13.67 6.49
N GLY A 16 -10.82 12.47 7.08
CA GLY A 16 -11.92 12.15 8.00
C GLY A 16 -13.20 11.72 7.30
N ASN A 17 -13.13 11.37 6.01
CA ASN A 17 -14.28 11.00 5.19
C ASN A 17 -14.14 9.61 4.55
N LEU A 18 -13.02 8.90 4.78
CA LEU A 18 -12.94 7.52 4.33
C LEU A 18 -13.90 6.65 5.16
N PRO A 19 -14.75 5.84 4.52
CA PRO A 19 -15.61 4.92 5.23
C PRO A 19 -14.77 3.99 6.14
N PRO A 20 -15.20 3.73 7.39
CA PRO A 20 -14.47 2.83 8.31
C PRO A 20 -14.20 1.43 7.73
N LYS A 21 -15.08 0.97 6.84
CA LYS A 21 -14.92 -0.27 6.10
C LYS A 21 -13.66 -0.26 5.21
N ASP A 22 -13.41 0.83 4.50
CA ASP A 22 -12.30 0.92 3.54
C ASP A 22 -10.96 1.04 4.28
N LEU A 23 -10.95 1.76 5.41
CA LEU A 23 -9.81 1.78 6.34
C LEU A 23 -9.48 0.38 6.84
N ASN A 24 -10.48 -0.35 7.31
CA ASN A 24 -10.29 -1.73 7.77
C ASN A 24 -9.76 -2.65 6.66
N LEU A 25 -10.24 -2.47 5.42
CA LEU A 25 -9.77 -3.24 4.28
C LEU A 25 -8.30 -2.98 3.96
N LEU A 26 -7.85 -1.72 4.01
CA LEU A 26 -6.45 -1.35 3.74
C LEU A 26 -5.47 -1.89 4.79
N GLU A 27 -5.87 -1.86 6.06
CA GLU A 27 -5.03 -2.26 7.20
C GLU A 27 -4.93 -3.77 7.38
N ASN A 28 -5.94 -4.52 6.94
CA ASN A 28 -6.00 -5.96 7.20
C ASN A 28 -5.76 -6.81 5.95
N ARG A 29 -5.87 -6.25 4.73
CA ARG A 29 -5.78 -7.00 3.48
C ARG A 29 -5.15 -6.18 2.35
N PRO A 30 -4.32 -6.78 1.49
CA PRO A 30 -3.86 -6.12 0.27
C PRO A 30 -5.04 -5.74 -0.64
N GLN A 31 -5.07 -4.51 -1.11
CA GLN A 31 -6.10 -3.96 -2.01
C GLN A 31 -5.55 -3.71 -3.41
N SER A 32 -6.33 -3.98 -4.45
CA SER A 32 -5.92 -3.66 -5.82
C SER A 32 -5.76 -2.15 -6.02
N VAL A 33 -4.67 -1.75 -6.65
CA VAL A 33 -4.37 -0.37 -7.05
C VAL A 33 -5.28 0.11 -8.20
N PHE A 34 -5.90 -0.81 -8.93
CA PHE A 34 -6.66 -0.49 -10.14
C PHE A 34 -8.17 -0.51 -9.92
N TYR A 35 -8.69 -1.54 -9.23
CA TYR A 35 -10.13 -1.81 -9.18
C TYR A 35 -10.72 -1.98 -7.77
N SER A 36 -9.95 -1.72 -6.70
CA SER A 36 -10.46 -1.83 -5.33
C SER A 36 -11.63 -0.87 -5.03
N GLY A 37 -11.78 0.22 -5.78
CA GLY A 37 -12.72 1.29 -5.47
C GLY A 37 -12.25 2.20 -4.32
N ILE A 38 -11.04 1.97 -3.79
CA ILE A 38 -10.45 2.72 -2.68
C ILE A 38 -9.41 3.70 -3.23
N GLY A 39 -9.43 4.94 -2.75
CA GLY A 39 -8.61 6.01 -3.30
C GLY A 39 -8.95 6.27 -4.77
N ASP A 40 -7.93 6.36 -5.62
CA ASP A 40 -8.11 6.67 -7.05
C ASP A 40 -8.33 5.42 -7.94
N ALA A 41 -8.57 4.26 -7.33
CA ALA A 41 -8.77 2.99 -8.02
C ALA A 41 -10.17 2.91 -8.68
N THR A 42 -10.27 3.38 -9.93
CA THR A 42 -11.55 3.58 -10.65
C THR A 42 -11.81 2.58 -11.78
N ILE A 43 -10.89 1.66 -12.06
CA ILE A 43 -11.06 0.69 -13.14
C ILE A 43 -12.02 -0.40 -12.68
N HIS A 44 -13.04 -0.72 -13.48
CA HIS A 44 -14.04 -1.75 -13.12
C HIS A 44 -13.77 -3.12 -13.77
N GLY A 45 -12.76 -3.22 -14.64
CA GLY A 45 -12.38 -4.45 -15.33
C GLY A 45 -11.15 -5.12 -14.73
N ARG A 46 -11.02 -6.44 -14.91
CA ARG A 46 -9.77 -7.15 -14.63
C ARG A 46 -8.67 -6.71 -15.59
N ASN A 47 -7.47 -6.54 -15.07
CA ASN A 47 -6.31 -6.29 -15.92
C ASN A 47 -5.85 -7.61 -16.55
N TYR A 48 -5.90 -7.65 -17.88
CA TYR A 48 -5.56 -8.83 -18.67
C TYR A 48 -4.65 -8.43 -19.82
N THR A 49 -3.56 -9.17 -19.98
CA THR A 49 -2.66 -9.01 -21.11
C THR A 49 -3.26 -9.71 -22.32
N LYS A 50 -3.48 -9.00 -23.43
CA LYS A 50 -3.97 -9.61 -24.69
C LYS A 50 -2.98 -10.66 -25.21
N ALA A 51 -3.48 -11.61 -26.01
CA ALA A 51 -2.69 -12.73 -26.52
C ALA A 51 -1.53 -12.31 -27.45
N ASP A 52 -1.56 -11.10 -28.01
CA ASP A 52 -0.55 -10.52 -28.89
C ASP A 52 0.35 -9.49 -28.19
N GLN A 53 0.24 -9.36 -26.87
CA GLN A 53 0.93 -8.34 -26.08
C GLN A 53 1.64 -8.99 -24.88
N PHE A 54 2.73 -8.38 -24.43
CA PHE A 54 3.36 -8.67 -23.15
C PHE A 54 3.59 -7.36 -22.41
N LEU A 55 3.61 -7.42 -21.08
CA LEU A 55 3.90 -6.27 -20.23
C LEU A 55 5.19 -6.52 -19.47
N VAL A 56 5.96 -5.45 -19.27
CA VAL A 56 7.17 -5.49 -18.44
C VAL A 56 7.04 -4.41 -17.38
N LEU A 57 6.90 -4.83 -16.13
CA LEU A 57 6.89 -3.94 -14.98
C LEU A 57 8.34 -3.62 -14.61
N GLN A 58 8.77 -2.39 -14.82
CA GLN A 58 10.15 -1.95 -14.58
C GLN A 58 10.36 -1.28 -13.22
N TYR A 59 9.33 -0.59 -12.72
CA TYR A 59 9.38 0.17 -11.48
C TYR A 59 8.10 0.00 -10.72
N ILE A 60 8.25 -0.38 -9.46
CA ILE A 60 7.15 -0.47 -8.50
C ILE A 60 7.71 -0.01 -7.17
N GLY A 61 6.97 0.87 -6.51
CA GLY A 61 7.33 1.42 -5.21
C GLY A 61 6.10 1.93 -4.50
N SER A 62 6.28 2.24 -3.21
CA SER A 62 5.24 2.81 -2.36
C SER A 62 5.82 3.80 -1.37
N THR A 63 4.94 4.48 -0.65
CA THR A 63 5.32 5.43 0.39
C THR A 63 6.22 4.74 1.43
N PRO A 64 7.46 5.23 1.63
CA PRO A 64 8.31 4.76 2.72
C PRO A 64 7.69 5.22 4.04
N GLY A 65 7.30 4.25 4.87
CA GLY A 65 6.77 4.50 6.20
C GLY A 65 7.57 3.74 7.24
N VAL A 66 7.56 4.28 8.46
CA VAL A 66 8.19 3.63 9.61
C VAL A 66 7.13 2.77 10.30
N TYR A 67 7.47 1.53 10.59
CA TYR A 67 6.67 0.71 11.49
C TYR A 67 6.92 1.18 12.94
N GLY A 68 6.07 2.06 13.49
CA GLY A 68 6.18 2.49 14.88
C GLY A 68 5.59 3.88 15.21
N VAL A 69 5.34 4.12 16.50
CA VAL A 69 4.76 5.36 17.06
C VAL A 69 5.81 6.47 17.22
N GLY A 70 5.66 7.60 16.53
CA GLY A 70 6.58 8.74 16.63
C GLY A 70 6.09 10.04 15.97
N GLN A 71 6.69 11.16 16.34
CA GLN A 71 6.56 12.45 15.64
C GLN A 71 7.08 12.28 14.21
N ASN A 72 6.26 12.57 13.19
CA ASN A 72 6.42 12.22 11.76
C ASN A 72 5.89 10.83 11.36
N TRP A 73 4.70 10.47 11.85
CA TRP A 73 3.98 9.27 11.44
C TRP A 73 3.69 9.27 9.94
N VAL A 74 4.12 8.21 9.26
CA VAL A 74 3.79 7.94 7.85
C VAL A 74 3.41 6.46 7.75
N PRO A 75 2.24 6.12 7.17
CA PRO A 75 1.83 4.73 7.03
C PRO A 75 2.82 3.94 6.17
N GLY A 76 3.19 2.75 6.62
CA GLY A 76 4.08 1.84 5.90
C GLY A 76 3.36 1.18 4.75
N GLY A 77 3.74 1.55 3.52
CA GLY A 77 3.23 0.93 2.30
C GLY A 77 3.99 -0.33 1.91
N TYR A 78 3.27 -1.32 1.41
CA TYR A 78 3.81 -2.54 0.82
C TYR A 78 3.13 -2.81 -0.50
N VAL A 79 3.89 -3.24 -1.51
CA VAL A 79 3.36 -3.58 -2.83
C VAL A 79 3.71 -5.00 -3.22
N ASN A 80 2.71 -5.74 -3.68
CA ASN A 80 2.87 -7.05 -4.30
C ASN A 80 2.21 -7.07 -5.68
N ILE A 81 2.67 -7.99 -6.52
CA ILE A 81 2.14 -8.19 -7.87
C ILE A 81 1.52 -9.56 -7.91
N ARG A 82 0.30 -9.61 -8.44
CA ARG A 82 -0.38 -10.85 -8.74
C ARG A 82 -0.28 -11.15 -10.23
N ILE A 83 0.10 -12.36 -10.57
CA ILE A 83 0.10 -12.88 -11.94
C ILE A 83 -0.71 -14.18 -11.92
N GLY A 84 -1.87 -14.16 -12.57
CA GLY A 84 -2.85 -15.24 -12.53
C GLY A 84 -3.33 -15.55 -11.11
N THR A 85 -2.97 -16.73 -10.63
CA THR A 85 -3.31 -17.22 -9.28
C THR A 85 -2.16 -17.09 -8.29
N THR A 86 -0.99 -16.61 -8.72
CA THR A 86 0.21 -16.54 -7.89
C THR A 86 0.58 -15.10 -7.59
N MET A 87 1.07 -14.87 -6.38
CA MET A 87 1.76 -13.62 -6.02
C MET A 87 3.24 -13.73 -6.39
N TYR A 88 3.84 -12.62 -6.78
CA TYR A 88 5.25 -12.56 -7.10
C TYR A 88 6.11 -12.73 -5.84
N TYR A 89 5.74 -12.03 -4.77
CA TYR A 89 6.35 -12.23 -3.46
C TYR A 89 5.48 -13.17 -2.64
N GLN A 90 6.07 -14.31 -2.26
CA GLN A 90 5.44 -15.34 -1.43
C GLN A 90 6.36 -15.69 -0.26
N THR A 91 5.74 -16.16 0.82
CA THR A 91 6.47 -16.82 1.90
C THR A 91 7.04 -18.16 1.41
N LEU A 92 8.05 -18.68 2.11
CA LEU A 92 8.65 -20.00 1.80
C LEU A 92 7.61 -21.14 1.85
N ASP A 93 6.53 -20.94 2.61
CA ASP A 93 5.41 -21.88 2.73
C ASP A 93 4.38 -21.74 1.58
N GLY A 94 4.64 -20.89 0.59
CA GLY A 94 3.77 -20.66 -0.57
C GLY A 94 2.54 -19.79 -0.28
N ARG A 95 2.43 -19.20 0.92
CA ARG A 95 1.36 -18.24 1.26
C ARG A 95 1.69 -16.86 0.71
N ASP A 96 0.64 -16.13 0.35
CA ASP A 96 0.73 -14.75 -0.14
C ASP A 96 1.44 -13.87 0.89
N TYR A 97 2.49 -13.17 0.44
CA TYR A 97 3.18 -12.17 1.24
C TYR A 97 2.60 -10.79 0.96
N VAL A 98 2.79 -9.84 1.88
CA VAL A 98 2.36 -8.44 1.69
C VAL A 98 3.17 -7.71 0.60
N GLY A 99 4.32 -8.29 0.23
CA GLY A 99 5.17 -7.80 -0.84
C GLY A 99 6.34 -6.97 -0.33
N MET A 100 6.84 -6.09 -1.19
CA MET A 100 8.01 -5.28 -0.94
C MET A 100 7.61 -3.97 -0.26
N SER A 101 8.35 -3.60 0.80
CA SER A 101 8.11 -2.35 1.55
C SER A 101 8.52 -1.11 0.75
N GLY A 102 7.80 -0.01 0.96
CA GLY A 102 8.17 1.32 0.46
C GLY A 102 9.55 1.79 0.93
N THR A 103 10.05 1.34 2.09
CA THR A 103 11.43 1.64 2.50
C THR A 103 12.48 0.95 1.61
N SER A 104 12.14 -0.21 1.03
CA SER A 104 13.02 -0.93 0.10
C SER A 104 12.89 -0.42 -1.33
N ALA A 105 11.70 0.07 -1.71
CA ALA A 105 11.43 0.67 -3.01
C ALA A 105 10.57 1.94 -2.85
N PRO A 106 11.20 3.09 -2.55
CA PRO A 106 10.48 4.31 -2.21
C PRO A 106 9.82 4.95 -3.43
N TYR A 107 8.60 5.45 -3.21
CA TYR A 107 7.92 6.37 -4.11
C TYR A 107 7.45 7.62 -3.33
N PRO A 108 7.86 8.84 -3.73
CA PRO A 108 8.77 9.14 -4.84
C PRO A 108 10.20 8.61 -4.56
N ILE A 109 10.98 8.40 -5.63
CA ILE A 109 12.36 7.93 -5.49
C ILE A 109 13.21 9.08 -4.93
N THR A 110 13.73 8.90 -3.72
CA THR A 110 14.61 9.85 -3.03
C THR A 110 15.84 9.12 -2.47
N ASN A 111 16.92 9.85 -2.21
CA ASN A 111 18.10 9.30 -1.55
C ASN A 111 17.99 9.29 -0.01
N SER A 112 16.89 9.80 0.56
CA SER A 112 16.70 9.90 2.01
C SER A 112 16.30 8.58 2.65
N ASP A 113 15.56 7.74 1.92
CA ASP A 113 14.84 6.61 2.51
C ASP A 113 15.57 5.28 2.31
N SER A 114 16.30 5.11 1.19
CA SER A 114 17.17 3.97 0.95
C SER A 114 18.28 4.29 -0.06
N PRO A 115 19.56 4.12 0.29
CA PRO A 115 20.66 4.43 -0.63
C PRO A 115 20.93 3.36 -1.70
N VAL A 116 20.22 2.22 -1.73
CA VAL A 116 20.79 1.02 -2.37
C VAL A 116 19.88 0.21 -3.31
N MET A 117 18.56 0.34 -3.25
CA MET A 117 17.68 -0.52 -4.07
C MET A 117 16.77 0.27 -5.00
N LYS A 118 17.29 0.55 -6.20
CA LYS A 118 16.43 0.72 -7.36
C LYS A 118 15.75 -0.64 -7.57
N ASN A 119 14.45 -0.75 -7.32
CA ASN A 119 13.68 -1.94 -7.68
C ASN A 119 13.69 -2.08 -9.22
N TRP A 120 14.77 -2.64 -9.73
CA TRP A 120 15.02 -2.99 -11.13
C TRP A 120 14.94 -4.51 -11.19
N ILE A 121 13.79 -5.08 -10.87
CA ILE A 121 13.51 -6.44 -11.28
C ILE A 121 12.43 -6.33 -12.34
N PRO A 122 12.79 -6.43 -13.63
CA PRO A 122 11.81 -6.42 -14.69
C PRO A 122 10.93 -7.66 -14.55
N ILE A 123 9.65 -7.45 -14.30
CA ILE A 123 8.68 -8.54 -14.16
C ILE A 123 7.89 -8.62 -15.45
N GLU A 124 8.13 -9.69 -16.19
CA GLU A 124 7.47 -9.97 -17.45
C GLU A 124 6.14 -10.67 -17.20
N ILE A 125 5.06 -10.06 -17.69
CA ILE A 125 3.73 -10.65 -17.64
C ILE A 125 3.44 -11.20 -19.05
N PRO A 126 3.29 -12.53 -19.19
CA PRO A 126 3.13 -13.14 -20.48
C PRO A 126 1.78 -12.77 -21.13
N PRO A 127 1.67 -12.95 -22.46
CA PRO A 127 0.41 -12.82 -23.16
C PRO A 127 -0.67 -13.74 -22.58
N GLY A 128 -1.90 -13.28 -22.58
CA GLY A 128 -3.05 -14.08 -22.14
C GLY A 128 -3.14 -14.31 -20.63
N THR A 129 -2.54 -13.43 -19.82
CA THR A 129 -2.44 -13.60 -18.37
C THR A 129 -3.15 -12.46 -17.63
N ASP A 130 -3.96 -12.81 -16.64
CA ASP A 130 -4.52 -11.87 -15.67
C ASP A 130 -3.42 -11.36 -14.75
N TRP A 131 -3.43 -10.08 -14.42
CA TRP A 131 -2.47 -9.52 -13.48
C TRP A 131 -3.10 -8.45 -12.59
N ASP A 132 -2.44 -8.14 -11.49
CA ASP A 132 -2.87 -7.07 -10.60
C ASP A 132 -1.67 -6.54 -9.80
N VAL A 133 -1.78 -5.30 -9.35
CA VAL A 133 -0.84 -4.72 -8.39
C VAL A 133 -1.64 -4.42 -7.13
N THR A 134 -1.19 -4.99 -6.02
CA THR A 134 -1.85 -4.89 -4.72
C THR A 134 -1.01 -4.06 -3.77
N TYR A 135 -1.69 -3.22 -3.00
CA TYR A 135 -1.12 -2.36 -1.98
C TYR A 135 -1.63 -2.79 -0.60
N PHE A 136 -0.74 -2.90 0.36
CA PHE A 136 -1.06 -3.19 1.75
C PHE A 136 -0.52 -2.07 2.65
N LEU A 137 -1.34 -1.66 3.62
CA LEU A 137 -1.03 -0.63 4.58
C LEU A 137 -0.77 -1.31 5.93
N ALA A 138 0.48 -1.30 6.41
CA ALA A 138 0.83 -2.05 7.61
C ALA A 138 0.38 -1.38 8.93
N ASN A 139 -0.07 -0.13 8.87
CA ASN A 139 -0.36 0.71 10.03
C ASN A 139 -1.31 1.86 9.65
N ALA A 140 -2.07 2.37 10.61
CA ALA A 140 -3.17 3.31 10.36
C ALA A 140 -2.79 4.55 9.54
N LEU A 141 -3.70 4.96 8.65
CA LEU A 141 -3.56 6.17 7.82
C LEU A 141 -3.52 7.44 8.66
N ILE A 142 -4.29 7.47 9.74
CA ILE A 142 -4.33 8.57 10.71
C ILE A 142 -3.41 8.19 11.88
N PRO A 143 -2.56 9.09 12.37
CA PRO A 143 -1.82 8.85 13.60
C PRO A 143 -2.80 8.56 14.74
N ILE A 144 -2.47 7.57 15.57
CA ILE A 144 -3.19 7.34 16.81
C ILE A 144 -2.79 8.48 17.75
N THR A 145 -3.59 9.53 17.81
CA THR A 145 -3.48 10.52 18.88
C THR A 145 -4.02 9.84 20.13
N GLU A 146 -3.14 9.51 21.09
CA GLU A 146 -3.57 9.21 22.45
C GLU A 146 -4.24 10.47 23.01
N ASP A 147 -5.56 10.58 22.89
CA ASP A 147 -6.37 11.74 23.27
C ASP A 147 -6.50 11.92 24.79
N PHE A 148 -5.64 11.27 25.59
CA PHE A 148 -5.55 11.48 27.03
C PHE A 148 -4.14 11.97 27.42
N PRO A 149 -3.75 13.20 27.05
CA PRO A 149 -2.58 13.81 27.63
C PRO A 149 -2.90 14.12 29.10
N ASN A 150 -2.57 13.22 30.04
CA ASN A 150 -2.57 13.43 31.49
C ASN A 150 -3.52 14.56 31.92
N LEU A 151 -4.83 14.39 31.71
CA LEU A 151 -5.78 15.38 32.18
C LEU A 151 -5.59 15.47 33.70
N THR A 152 -5.44 16.68 34.22
CA THR A 152 -5.35 16.89 35.65
C THR A 152 -6.56 16.22 36.29
N VAL A 153 -6.33 15.18 37.09
CA VAL A 153 -7.41 14.50 37.83
C VAL A 153 -8.04 15.55 38.73
N THR A 154 -9.27 15.96 38.42
CA THR A 154 -10.05 16.83 39.30
C THR A 154 -10.84 15.95 40.24
N ASP A 155 -10.26 15.70 41.42
CA ASP A 155 -11.00 15.08 42.52
C ASP A 155 -11.91 16.13 43.15
N PHE A 156 -13.19 15.79 43.32
CA PHE A 156 -14.10 16.57 44.15
C PHE A 156 -14.56 15.70 45.32
N THR A 157 -14.34 16.19 46.54
CA THR A 157 -14.90 15.63 47.76
C THR A 157 -16.24 16.31 48.04
N ILE A 158 -17.31 15.52 48.11
CA ILE A 158 -18.58 15.98 48.66
C ILE A 158 -18.53 15.72 50.16
N ASP A 159 -18.34 16.77 50.93
CA ASP A 159 -18.57 16.70 52.37
C ASP A 159 -20.08 16.71 52.64
N SER A 160 -20.56 15.71 53.38
CA SER A 160 -21.94 15.64 53.83
C SER A 160 -22.22 16.77 54.82
N ILE A 161 -23.35 17.45 54.61
CA ILE A 161 -23.88 18.53 55.46
C ILE A 161 -24.24 18.00 56.86
#